data_AF-A0A7C7M629-F1
#
_entry.id   AF-A0A7C7M629-F1
#
_cell.length_a   1.000
_cell.length_b   1.000
_cell.length_c   1.000
_cell.angle_alpha   90.00
_cell.angle_beta   90.00
_cell.angle_gamma   90.00
#
_symmetry.space_group_name_H-M   'P 1'
#
loop_
_entity.id
_entity.type
_entity.pdbx_description
1 polymer ?
#
loop_
_entity_poly.entity_id
_entity_poly.type
_entity_poly.pdbx_seq_one_letter_code
_entity_poly.pdbx_strand_id
1 'polypeptide(L)'
;MLPLHHPVAVAEQTATLDIISGGKFLFGLGQGYRDQEFQSFGVRKRDRRRRMAEVIRRLRSEENVDFEGEFVKLEGVAIAPKPIQQPGPPIFVGADLLETVVRVPEVGDHWIASRRHTKSFLREAVPIYKKALDRHGKEDKGLFLFRDLCVAKAPGKRKSGSRKPTRRCTRCTRGGVNLENDTTCALMT
;
A
#
# COMPACT_ATOMS: atom_id res chain seq x y z
N MET A 1 7.90 5.70 -4.62
CA MET A 1 7.33 4.90 -5.71
C MET A 1 8.30 3.77 -5.98
N LEU A 2 7.89 2.51 -5.87
CA LEU A 2 8.86 1.41 -5.84
C LEU A 2 9.84 1.43 -7.03
N PRO A 3 9.40 1.53 -8.31
CA PRO A 3 10.27 1.46 -9.50
C PRO A 3 11.40 2.50 -9.60
N LEU A 4 11.42 3.50 -8.73
CA LEU A 4 12.42 4.58 -8.73
C LEU A 4 13.54 4.34 -7.72
N HIS A 5 13.53 3.21 -7.00
CA HIS A 5 14.49 2.90 -5.96
C HIS A 5 15.27 1.62 -6.27
N HIS A 6 16.49 1.55 -5.77
CA HIS A 6 17.28 0.32 -5.82
C HIS A 6 16.69 -0.73 -4.85
N PRO A 7 16.50 -1.99 -5.27
CA PRO A 7 15.82 -3.00 -4.45
C PRO A 7 16.55 -3.30 -3.14
N VAL A 8 17.89 -3.27 -3.12
CA VAL A 8 18.71 -3.47 -1.91
C VAL A 8 18.39 -2.41 -0.86
N ALA A 9 18.44 -1.13 -1.24
CA ALA A 9 18.13 -0.03 -0.33
C ALA A 9 16.71 -0.11 0.21
N VAL A 10 15.72 -0.46 -0.64
CA VAL A 10 14.34 -0.65 -0.18
C VAL A 10 14.24 -1.82 0.79
N ALA A 11 14.92 -2.94 0.51
CA ALA A 11 14.90 -4.11 1.38
C ALA A 11 15.47 -3.79 2.77
N GLU A 12 16.61 -3.10 2.86
CA GLU A 12 17.21 -2.66 4.13
C GLU A 12 16.32 -1.68 4.90
N GLN A 13 15.80 -0.65 4.21
CA GLN A 13 14.94 0.36 4.84
C GLN A 13 13.69 -0.26 5.44
N THR A 14 13.06 -1.16 4.70
CA THR A 14 11.83 -1.83 5.14
C THR A 14 12.08 -2.88 6.21
N ALA A 15 13.21 -3.58 6.20
CA ALA A 15 13.62 -4.45 7.30
C ALA A 15 13.90 -3.64 8.57
N THR A 16 14.55 -2.49 8.44
CA THR A 16 14.79 -1.57 9.55
C THR A 16 13.48 -1.02 10.13
N LEU A 17 12.54 -0.60 9.28
CA LEU A 17 11.22 -0.15 9.72
C LEU A 17 10.45 -1.26 10.43
N ASP A 18 10.57 -2.49 9.95
CA ASP A 18 9.96 -3.64 10.60
C ASP A 18 10.48 -3.84 12.03
N ILE A 19 11.80 -3.80 12.20
CA ILE A 19 12.44 -3.91 13.51
C ILE A 19 12.01 -2.79 14.45
N ILE A 20 12.07 -1.54 14.00
CA ILE A 20 11.70 -0.37 14.80
C ILE A 20 10.21 -0.42 15.19
N SER A 21 9.36 -0.94 14.29
CA SER A 21 7.93 -1.10 14.56
C SER A 21 7.58 -2.27 15.47
N GLY A 22 8.56 -3.13 15.81
CA GLY A 22 8.34 -4.36 16.55
C GLY A 22 7.52 -5.39 15.76
N GLY A 23 7.76 -5.51 14.45
CA GLY A 23 7.07 -6.48 13.59
C GLY A 23 5.67 -6.07 13.14
N LYS A 24 5.38 -4.76 13.12
CA LYS A 24 4.05 -4.21 12.81
C LYS A 24 4.01 -3.46 11.48
N PHE A 25 5.12 -3.47 10.73
CA PHE A 25 5.22 -2.70 9.51
C PHE A 25 4.46 -3.39 8.37
N LEU A 26 3.69 -2.61 7.62
CA LEU A 26 2.99 -3.09 6.43
C LEU A 26 3.59 -2.38 5.21
N PHE A 27 4.11 -3.16 4.25
CA PHE A 27 4.83 -2.59 3.12
C PHE A 27 3.89 -2.22 1.98
N GLY A 28 3.45 -0.96 1.96
CA GLY A 28 2.63 -0.39 0.88
C GLY A 28 3.43 -0.16 -0.41
N LEU A 29 3.03 -0.83 -1.49
CA LEU A 29 3.63 -0.77 -2.81
C LEU A 29 2.74 0.02 -3.78
N GLY A 30 3.22 1.22 -4.13
CA GLY A 30 2.70 2.01 -5.22
C GLY A 30 3.52 1.81 -6.50
N GLN A 31 2.88 1.35 -7.56
CA GLN A 31 3.53 1.13 -8.87
C GLN A 31 3.86 2.44 -9.60
N GLY A 32 3.26 3.56 -9.20
CA GLY A 32 3.43 4.84 -9.86
C GLY A 32 2.62 4.99 -11.14
N TYR A 33 2.14 6.21 -11.39
CA TYR A 33 1.21 6.48 -12.50
C TYR A 33 1.56 7.72 -13.33
N ARG A 34 2.36 8.67 -12.83
CA ARG A 34 2.67 9.92 -13.55
C ARG A 34 3.93 9.77 -14.37
N ASP A 35 3.83 9.99 -15.68
CA ASP A 35 4.95 9.85 -16.60
C ASP A 35 6.10 10.82 -16.26
N GLN A 36 5.75 12.02 -15.77
CA GLN A 36 6.71 13.03 -15.34
C GLN A 36 7.66 12.52 -14.23
N GLU A 37 7.14 11.73 -13.27
CA GLU A 37 7.96 11.17 -12.19
C GLU A 37 8.97 10.16 -12.74
N PHE A 38 8.59 9.37 -13.73
CA PHE A 38 9.47 8.42 -14.40
C PHE A 38 10.54 9.11 -15.25
N GLN A 39 10.14 10.14 -16.01
CA GLN A 39 11.05 10.94 -16.84
C GLN A 39 12.13 11.63 -16.00
N SER A 40 11.78 12.20 -14.85
CA SER A 40 12.75 12.86 -13.95
C SER A 40 13.82 11.92 -13.40
N PHE A 41 13.55 10.62 -13.34
CA PHE A 41 14.49 9.59 -12.88
C PHE A 41 15.14 8.82 -14.04
N GLY A 42 14.84 9.19 -15.30
CA GLY A 42 15.36 8.49 -16.48
C GLY A 42 14.82 7.06 -16.66
N VAL A 43 13.75 6.68 -15.95
CA VAL A 43 13.18 5.33 -15.99
C VAL A 43 12.01 5.30 -16.96
N ARG A 44 11.88 4.27 -17.80
CA ARG A 44 10.69 4.12 -18.64
C ARG A 44 9.56 3.49 -17.83
N LYS A 45 8.39 4.12 -17.82
CA LYS A 45 7.20 3.63 -17.11
C LYS A 45 6.75 2.21 -17.51
N ARG A 46 7.07 1.74 -18.72
CA ARG A 46 6.74 0.36 -19.15
C ARG A 46 7.55 -0.71 -18.39
N ASP A 47 8.73 -0.34 -17.93
CA ASP A 47 9.68 -1.24 -17.26
C ASP A 47 9.38 -1.41 -15.76
N ARG A 48 8.45 -0.59 -15.24
CA ARG A 48 8.02 -0.54 -13.83
C ARG A 48 7.45 -1.85 -13.27
N ARG A 49 6.99 -2.75 -14.16
CA ARG A 49 6.27 -3.97 -13.78
C ARG A 49 7.20 -5.11 -13.38
N ARG A 50 8.51 -4.95 -13.49
CA ARG A 50 9.46 -6.05 -13.26
C ARG A 50 9.62 -6.38 -11.78
N ARG A 51 10.14 -7.58 -11.56
CA ARG A 51 10.28 -8.41 -10.34
C ARG A 51 10.91 -7.75 -9.10
N MET A 52 10.83 -6.43 -8.92
CA MET A 52 11.40 -5.74 -7.76
C MET A 52 10.85 -6.26 -6.44
N ALA A 53 9.55 -6.54 -6.38
CA ALA A 53 8.93 -7.12 -5.19
C ALA A 53 9.41 -8.56 -4.91
N GLU A 54 9.83 -9.30 -5.94
CA GLU A 54 10.44 -10.63 -5.78
C GLU A 54 11.87 -10.48 -5.27
N VAL A 55 12.69 -9.62 -5.87
CA VAL A 55 14.07 -9.34 -5.43
C VAL A 55 14.08 -8.87 -3.97
N ILE A 56 13.20 -7.96 -3.60
CA ILE A 56 13.08 -7.47 -2.21
C ILE A 56 12.69 -8.59 -1.25
N ARG A 57 11.80 -9.50 -1.65
CA ARG A 57 11.45 -10.67 -0.82
C ARG A 57 12.67 -11.55 -0.61
N ARG A 58 13.37 -11.92 -1.69
CA ARG A 58 14.58 -12.74 -1.64
C ARG A 58 15.63 -12.11 -0.72
N LEU A 59 15.91 -10.81 -0.88
CA LEU A 59 16.89 -10.10 -0.05
C LEU A 59 16.55 -10.14 1.45
N ARG A 60 15.25 -10.12 1.80
CA ARG A 60 14.80 -10.18 3.19
C ARG A 60 14.81 -11.59 3.78
N SER A 61 14.63 -12.63 2.95
CA SER A 61 14.47 -14.01 3.41
C SER A 61 15.71 -14.89 3.25
N GLU A 62 16.54 -14.65 2.24
CA GLU A 62 17.73 -15.44 1.92
C GLU A 62 18.97 -14.78 2.53
N GLU A 63 19.99 -15.56 2.90
CA GLU A 63 21.26 -15.01 3.41
C GLU A 63 22.01 -14.23 2.32
N ASN A 64 22.16 -14.82 1.14
CA ASN A 64 22.78 -14.20 -0.03
C ASN A 64 21.88 -14.37 -1.25
N VAL A 65 21.77 -13.32 -2.07
CA VAL A 65 20.91 -13.30 -3.25
C VAL A 65 21.73 -13.03 -4.50
N ASP A 66 21.70 -14.01 -5.40
CA ASP A 66 22.05 -13.82 -6.81
C ASP A 66 20.79 -13.52 -7.62
N PHE A 67 20.82 -12.47 -8.43
CA PHE A 67 19.72 -12.09 -9.29
C PHE A 67 20.23 -11.40 -10.55
N GLU A 68 19.84 -11.90 -11.71
CA GLU A 68 20.17 -11.28 -13.00
C GLU A 68 18.89 -10.83 -13.68
N GLY A 69 18.63 -9.52 -13.63
CA GLY A 69 17.53 -8.89 -14.35
C GLY A 69 18.03 -7.73 -15.20
N GLU A 70 17.18 -7.27 -16.12
CA GLU A 70 17.54 -6.21 -17.08
C GLU A 70 17.99 -4.89 -16.44
N PHE A 71 17.57 -4.60 -15.21
CA PHE A 71 17.85 -3.33 -14.53
C PHE A 71 18.70 -3.48 -13.27
N VAL A 72 18.82 -4.70 -12.75
CA VAL A 72 19.51 -4.98 -11.49
C VAL A 72 20.19 -6.32 -11.63
N LYS A 73 21.51 -6.32 -11.36
CA LYS A 73 22.31 -7.52 -11.19
C LYS A 73 22.81 -7.56 -9.75
N LEU A 74 22.60 -8.67 -9.07
CA LEU A 74 23.07 -8.95 -7.71
C LEU A 74 23.91 -10.22 -7.78
N GLU A 75 25.08 -10.18 -7.14
CA GLU A 75 26.01 -11.30 -7.02
C GLU A 75 26.36 -11.45 -5.54
N GLY A 76 25.89 -12.52 -4.90
CA GLY A 76 26.12 -12.81 -3.49
C GLY A 76 25.68 -11.70 -2.53
N VAL A 77 24.61 -10.95 -2.84
CA VAL A 77 24.24 -9.78 -2.04
C VAL A 77 23.42 -10.20 -0.82
N ALA A 78 23.91 -9.83 0.35
CA ALA A 78 23.18 -9.87 1.61
C ALA A 78 22.71 -8.48 2.02
N ILE A 79 21.67 -8.41 2.85
CA ILE A 79 21.27 -7.16 3.51
C ILE A 79 21.34 -7.33 5.03
N ALA A 80 21.65 -6.24 5.71
CA ALA A 80 21.53 -6.15 7.16
C ALA A 80 20.84 -4.82 7.53
N PRO A 81 19.87 -4.82 8.46
CA PRO A 81 19.40 -5.97 9.24
C PRO A 81 18.34 -6.82 8.50
N LYS A 82 18.02 -8.01 9.04
CA LYS A 82 16.89 -8.85 8.59
C LYS A 82 15.61 -8.46 9.35
N PRO A 83 14.42 -8.50 8.71
CA PRO A 83 13.16 -8.16 9.37
C PRO A 83 12.81 -9.14 10.51
N ILE A 84 11.99 -8.67 11.45
CA ILE A 84 11.39 -9.50 12.51
C ILE A 84 10.32 -10.42 11.90
N GLN A 85 9.46 -9.86 11.04
CA GLN A 85 8.41 -10.61 10.37
C GLN A 85 9.01 -11.58 9.35
N GLN A 86 8.47 -12.81 9.30
CA GLN A 86 8.88 -13.85 8.36
C GLN A 86 7.75 -14.17 7.37
N PRO A 87 8.02 -14.27 6.05
CA PRO A 87 9.32 -14.07 5.38
C PRO A 87 9.69 -12.58 5.20
N GLY A 88 8.90 -11.67 5.75
CA GLY A 88 9.09 -10.23 5.74
C GLY A 88 7.77 -9.50 5.98
N PRO A 89 7.79 -8.16 6.06
CA PRO A 89 6.59 -7.34 6.11
C PRO A 89 5.65 -7.64 4.92
N PRO A 90 4.34 -7.91 5.16
CA PRO A 90 3.38 -8.17 4.10
C PRO A 90 3.32 -7.02 3.08
N ILE A 91 3.26 -7.37 1.79
CA ILE A 91 3.27 -6.39 0.71
C ILE A 91 1.84 -6.08 0.29
N PHE A 92 1.44 -4.83 0.43
CA PHE A 92 0.14 -4.33 0.02
C PHE A 92 0.23 -3.59 -1.29
N VAL A 93 -0.55 -3.97 -2.29
CA VAL A 93 -0.47 -3.38 -3.64
C VAL A 93 -1.71 -2.55 -3.92
N GLY A 94 -1.49 -1.31 -4.37
CA GLY A 94 -2.53 -0.49 -4.97
C GLY A 94 -2.80 -0.89 -6.41
N ALA A 95 -4.06 -1.12 -6.75
CA ALA A 95 -4.53 -1.40 -8.11
C ALA A 95 -5.88 -0.71 -8.33
N ASP A 96 -6.05 -0.05 -9.48
CA ASP A 96 -7.23 0.77 -9.79
C ASP A 96 -8.08 0.25 -10.97
N LEU A 97 -7.61 -0.75 -11.71
CA LEU A 97 -8.30 -1.35 -12.86
C LEU A 97 -8.45 -2.85 -12.65
N LEU A 98 -9.51 -3.47 -13.18
CA LEU A 98 -9.74 -4.92 -13.06
C LEU A 98 -8.52 -5.74 -13.53
N GLU A 99 -7.94 -5.36 -14.66
CA GLU A 99 -6.72 -5.97 -15.22
C GLU A 99 -5.50 -5.90 -14.27
N THR A 100 -5.43 -4.87 -13.43
CA THR A 100 -4.35 -4.70 -12.44
C THR A 100 -4.66 -5.40 -11.13
N VAL A 101 -5.95 -5.50 -10.76
CA VAL A 101 -6.42 -6.23 -9.57
C VAL A 101 -6.12 -7.72 -9.71
N VAL A 102 -6.35 -8.30 -10.90
CA VAL A 102 -6.00 -9.71 -11.22
C VAL A 102 -4.54 -10.04 -10.90
N ARG A 103 -3.65 -9.06 -11.06
CA ARG A 103 -2.20 -9.25 -10.94
C ARG A 103 -1.65 -8.96 -9.55
N VAL A 104 -2.49 -8.52 -8.62
CA VAL A 104 -2.04 -8.24 -7.24
C VAL A 104 -1.29 -9.44 -6.64
N PRO A 105 -1.79 -10.69 -6.75
CA PRO A 105 -1.10 -11.84 -6.18
C PRO A 105 0.28 -12.14 -6.79
N GLU A 106 0.53 -11.70 -8.04
CA GLU A 106 1.84 -11.84 -8.71
C GLU A 106 2.91 -10.94 -8.07
N VAL A 107 2.50 -9.82 -7.46
CA VAL A 107 3.41 -8.77 -6.96
C VAL A 107 3.39 -8.69 -5.44
N GLY A 108 2.22 -8.79 -4.84
CA GLY A 108 1.92 -8.51 -3.45
C GLY A 108 1.07 -9.58 -2.79
N ASP A 109 0.80 -9.38 -1.52
CA ASP A 109 0.06 -10.31 -0.68
C ASP A 109 -1.39 -9.84 -0.51
N HIS A 110 -1.60 -8.52 -0.47
CA HIS A 110 -2.92 -7.93 -0.26
C HIS A 110 -3.22 -6.81 -1.25
N TRP A 111 -4.48 -6.70 -1.66
CA TRP A 111 -4.97 -5.55 -2.42
C TRP A 111 -5.49 -4.46 -1.48
N ILE A 112 -4.97 -3.23 -1.61
CA ILE A 112 -5.58 -2.04 -0.99
C ILE A 112 -6.43 -1.33 -2.03
N ALA A 113 -7.75 -1.38 -1.85
CA ALA A 113 -8.66 -0.66 -2.71
C ALA A 113 -8.66 0.84 -2.34
N SER A 114 -8.36 1.67 -3.33
CA SER A 114 -8.36 3.13 -3.19
C SER A 114 -9.75 3.70 -2.86
N ARG A 115 -9.78 4.90 -2.28
CA ARG A 115 -11.01 5.66 -1.99
C ARG A 115 -11.89 5.95 -3.21
N ARG A 116 -11.31 5.85 -4.42
CA ARG A 116 -12.00 6.15 -5.68
C ARG A 116 -12.90 5.01 -6.14
N HIS A 117 -12.63 3.78 -5.71
CA HIS A 117 -13.43 2.63 -6.09
C HIS A 117 -14.86 2.75 -5.58
N THR A 118 -15.81 2.73 -6.51
CA THR A 118 -17.24 2.69 -6.20
C THR A 118 -17.64 1.31 -5.67
N LYS A 119 -18.82 1.21 -5.06
CA LYS A 119 -19.39 -0.09 -4.65
C LYS A 119 -19.61 -1.01 -5.85
N SER A 120 -20.01 -0.47 -7.01
CA SER A 120 -20.22 -1.27 -8.23
C SER A 120 -18.93 -1.89 -8.72
N PHE A 121 -17.85 -1.10 -8.80
CA PHE A 121 -16.53 -1.62 -9.15
C PHE A 121 -16.06 -2.72 -8.19
N LEU A 122 -16.21 -2.52 -6.88
CA LEU A 122 -15.79 -3.52 -5.89
C LEU A 122 -16.57 -4.84 -6.02
N ARG A 123 -17.88 -4.79 -6.32
CA ARG A 123 -18.67 -6.02 -6.55
C ARG A 123 -18.15 -6.84 -7.72
N GLU A 124 -17.60 -6.19 -8.74
CA GLU A 124 -17.01 -6.85 -9.90
C GLU A 124 -15.57 -7.30 -9.63
N ALA A 125 -14.76 -6.45 -9.00
CA ALA A 125 -13.33 -6.67 -8.79
C ALA A 125 -13.02 -7.73 -7.72
N VAL A 126 -13.82 -7.82 -6.65
CA VAL A 126 -13.54 -8.74 -5.53
C VAL A 126 -13.59 -10.22 -5.95
N PRO A 127 -14.60 -10.70 -6.69
CA PRO A 127 -14.60 -12.08 -7.19
C PRO A 127 -13.39 -12.38 -8.08
N ILE A 128 -12.97 -11.41 -8.90
CA ILE A 128 -11.82 -11.53 -9.78
C ILE A 128 -10.52 -11.64 -8.96
N TYR A 129 -10.37 -10.81 -7.93
CA TYR A 129 -9.24 -10.84 -7.01
C TYR A 129 -9.14 -12.17 -6.26
N LYS A 130 -10.26 -12.68 -5.72
CA LYS A 130 -10.29 -13.96 -5.02
C LYS A 130 -9.88 -15.13 -5.92
N LYS A 131 -10.44 -15.20 -7.13
CA LYS A 131 -10.00 -16.18 -8.15
C LYS A 131 -8.51 -16.07 -8.48
N ALA A 132 -7.97 -14.84 -8.47
CA ALA A 132 -6.55 -14.64 -8.70
C ALA A 132 -5.69 -15.11 -7.52
N LEU A 133 -6.13 -14.92 -6.28
CA LEU A 133 -5.50 -15.46 -5.07
C LEU A 133 -5.45 -17.00 -5.13
N ASP A 134 -6.59 -17.63 -5.44
CA ASP A 134 -6.70 -19.09 -5.55
C ASP A 134 -5.70 -19.65 -6.57
N ARG A 135 -5.60 -19.03 -7.76
CA ARG A 135 -4.64 -19.44 -8.80
C ARG A 135 -3.18 -19.33 -8.37
N HIS A 136 -2.86 -18.46 -7.42
CA HIS A 136 -1.51 -18.28 -6.88
C HIS A 136 -1.30 -18.99 -5.54
N GLY A 137 -2.29 -19.78 -5.07
CA GLY A 137 -2.24 -20.46 -3.79
C GLY A 137 -2.12 -19.51 -2.59
N LYS A 138 -2.64 -18.28 -2.70
CA LYS A 138 -2.56 -17.27 -1.63
C LYS A 138 -3.85 -17.24 -0.80
N GLU A 139 -3.68 -17.10 0.51
CA GLU A 139 -4.78 -16.98 1.47
C GLU A 139 -5.58 -15.67 1.28
N ASP A 140 -6.90 -15.76 1.30
CA ASP A 140 -7.80 -14.60 1.33
C ASP A 140 -7.96 -14.07 2.77
N LYS A 141 -7.18 -13.05 3.11
CA LYS A 141 -7.28 -12.33 4.40
C LYS A 141 -8.31 -11.18 4.39
N GLY A 142 -9.16 -11.13 3.36
CA GLY A 142 -10.17 -10.09 3.20
C GLY A 142 -9.67 -8.88 2.42
N LEU A 143 -10.58 -7.91 2.28
CA LEU A 143 -10.37 -6.72 1.46
C LEU A 143 -9.98 -5.52 2.33
N PHE A 144 -8.85 -4.90 2.01
CA PHE A 144 -8.40 -3.67 2.66
C PHE A 144 -8.93 -2.45 1.92
N LEU A 145 -9.72 -1.63 2.62
CA LEU A 145 -10.41 -0.48 2.04
C LEU A 145 -9.86 0.82 2.62
N PHE A 146 -9.35 1.70 1.75
CA PHE A 146 -9.11 3.08 2.13
C PHE A 146 -10.40 3.89 1.91
N ARG A 147 -10.97 4.43 3.00
CA ARG A 147 -12.23 5.19 2.98
C ARG A 147 -12.13 6.43 3.86
N ASP A 148 -12.63 7.54 3.32
CA ASP A 148 -12.86 8.75 4.10
C ASP A 148 -14.17 8.55 4.89
N LEU A 149 -14.07 8.43 6.22
CA LEU A 149 -15.22 8.30 7.12
C LEU A 149 -15.52 9.66 7.78
N CYS A 150 -16.78 10.09 7.71
CA CYS A 150 -17.27 11.26 8.44
C CYS A 150 -18.36 10.81 9.41
N VAL A 151 -18.09 10.90 10.71
CA VAL A 151 -19.05 10.57 11.78
C VAL A 151 -19.68 11.85 12.31
N ALA A 152 -21.00 11.88 12.45
CA ALA A 152 -21.74 13.01 13.01
C ALA A 152 -22.81 12.50 13.98
N LYS A 153 -23.07 13.25 15.06
CA LYS A 153 -24.03 12.88 16.12
C LYS A 153 -25.48 12.74 15.63
N ALA A 154 -25.85 13.36 14.50
CA ALA A 154 -27.18 13.27 13.93
C ALA A 154 -27.13 13.16 12.39
N PRO A 155 -27.97 12.30 11.77
CA PRO A 155 -27.90 11.97 10.34
C PRO A 155 -28.24 13.12 9.35
N GLY A 156 -28.56 14.33 9.82
CA GLY A 156 -29.05 15.44 8.96
C GLY A 156 -28.06 16.54 8.58
N LYS A 157 -26.86 16.63 9.18
CA LYS A 157 -25.89 17.74 8.90
C LYS A 157 -24.73 17.35 7.98
N ARG A 158 -24.92 16.38 7.09
CA ARG A 158 -23.92 16.02 6.08
C ARG A 158 -24.04 16.96 4.88
N LYS A 159 -23.29 18.07 4.86
CA LYS A 159 -23.24 18.95 3.67
C LYS A 159 -22.70 18.16 2.48
N SER A 160 -23.48 18.08 1.42
CA SER A 160 -23.23 17.41 0.12
C SER A 160 -22.01 17.93 -0.67
N GLY A 161 -21.14 18.74 -0.06
CA GLY A 161 -20.10 19.51 -0.75
C GLY A 161 -18.64 19.15 -0.39
N SER A 162 -18.35 18.17 0.47
CA SER A 162 -16.95 17.84 0.82
C SER A 162 -16.29 16.94 -0.24
N ARG A 163 -16.22 17.42 -1.49
CA ARG A 163 -15.30 16.89 -2.53
C ARG A 163 -13.90 17.48 -2.44
N LYS A 164 -13.68 18.48 -1.58
CA LYS A 164 -12.33 18.99 -1.28
C LYS A 164 -11.78 18.25 -0.06
N PRO A 165 -10.49 17.84 -0.06
CA PRO A 165 -9.88 17.27 1.12
C PRO A 165 -9.95 18.33 2.21
N THR A 166 -10.77 18.10 3.23
CA THR A 166 -10.85 18.98 4.39
C THR A 166 -9.53 18.85 5.15
N ARG A 167 -8.52 19.61 4.71
CA ARG A 167 -7.49 20.13 5.61
C ARG A 167 -8.27 20.89 6.69
N ARG A 168 -8.36 20.30 7.88
CA ARG A 168 -9.15 20.73 9.02
C ARG A 168 -10.67 20.53 8.89
N CYS A 169 -11.19 19.69 9.77
CA CYS A 169 -12.53 19.82 10.32
C CYS A 169 -12.62 21.10 11.19
N THR A 170 -12.30 22.29 10.66
CA THR A 170 -12.36 23.56 11.42
C THR A 170 -13.74 24.20 11.40
N ARG A 171 -14.75 23.57 10.80
CA ARG A 171 -16.10 24.14 10.75
C ARG A 171 -17.02 23.67 11.88
N CYS A 172 -16.52 22.88 12.83
CA CYS A 172 -17.17 22.65 14.12
C CYS A 172 -16.81 23.71 15.18
N THR A 173 -15.85 24.61 14.94
CA THR A 173 -15.39 25.60 15.94
C THR A 173 -15.93 27.03 15.74
N ARG A 174 -16.90 27.25 14.84
CA ARG A 174 -17.53 28.58 14.62
C ARG A 174 -19.02 28.63 14.94
N GLY A 175 -19.44 27.90 15.97
CA GLY A 175 -20.69 28.14 16.67
C GLY A 175 -20.40 27.81 18.12
N GLY A 176 -20.42 28.83 18.99
CA GLY A 176 -20.11 28.66 20.40
C GLY A 176 -20.91 27.51 20.99
N VAL A 177 -20.22 26.46 21.39
CA VAL A 177 -20.73 25.44 22.28
C VAL A 177 -19.72 25.40 23.41
N ASN A 178 -20.19 25.73 24.61
CA ASN A 178 -19.43 25.77 25.84
C ASN A 178 -18.51 24.55 25.95
N LEU A 179 -17.24 24.83 26.22
CA LEU A 179 -16.19 23.88 26.55
C LEU A 179 -16.39 23.37 27.98
N GLU A 180 -17.47 22.64 28.20
CA GLU A 180 -17.58 21.76 29.37
C GLU A 180 -18.07 20.41 28.85
N ASN A 181 -17.20 19.42 28.98
CA ASN A 181 -17.40 17.99 28.78
C ASN A 181 -17.12 17.42 27.37
N ASP A 182 -15.92 16.84 27.29
CA ASP A 182 -15.51 15.63 26.57
C ASP A 182 -15.80 15.49 25.08
N THR A 183 -14.74 15.59 24.28
CA THR A 183 -14.61 14.77 23.06
C THR A 183 -13.14 14.49 22.74
N THR A 184 -12.65 13.33 23.20
CA THR A 184 -11.35 12.77 22.81
C THR A 184 -11.48 12.23 21.38
N CYS A 185 -10.64 12.74 20.47
CA CYS A 185 -10.53 12.26 19.10
C CYS A 185 -9.72 10.96 19.08
N ALA A 186 -10.37 9.81 19.29
CA ALA A 186 -9.71 8.51 19.20
C ALA A 186 -9.62 8.05 17.74
N LEU A 187 -8.40 8.07 17.19
CA LEU A 187 -8.00 7.20 16.06
C LEU A 187 -7.95 5.78 16.61
N MET A 188 -8.95 4.96 16.30
CA MET A 188 -8.90 3.54 16.65
C MET A 188 -7.87 2.84 15.74
N THR A 189 -6.87 2.29 16.43
CA THR A 189 -5.86 1.31 15.98
C THR A 189 -6.45 0.06 15.37
#